data_AF-A0AAE8K7X6-F1
#
_entry.id   AF-A0AAE8K7X6-F1
#
_cell.length_a   1.000
_cell.length_b   1.000
_cell.length_c   1.000
_cell.angle_alpha   90.00
_cell.angle_beta   90.00
_cell.angle_gamma   90.00
#
_symmetry.space_group_name_H-M   'P 1'
#
loop_
_entity.id
_entity.type
_entity.pdbx_description
1 polymer ?
#
loop_
_entity_poly.entity_id
_entity_poly.type
_entity_poly.pdbx_seq_one_letter_code
_entity_poly.pdbx_strand_id
1 'polypeptide(L)'
;MATVTVTINGVEYNLKGHEDGEYLKKVAEYVEEKTQEMATKNNKLSALGVLSLSALNIADELFKGNDEYNQLIDYYEKVKSELEKSKKEIEDLKELEGESVSLKEKLDKITSEKEALEKNLNELKDKKEEIEKSREELNNKFNNLNSENSNLKEELKNTNNRMNNSNEEIANLKKEIERLKNENNSLKSAKDKNSLKVEKLSKELKEVKSNNAELNKTIEISRSKEKNLSNEINNLKSKNNNVEKELRDLKEKNNSLSSIVTEAKKNLELLNKEINSLKERNKTQREENEKLTLEGENLKINCKEIEEKLEGLNKENGQLKETSELLNKEKIWIKDQNSGLKKQILELEENLQLALEEKDALGKKISEDMEVEMKALKEEAEEVKAEMEILEEEAKKLKREKELLMENNKELRRNWQTAKYKLLDLEQKYLDSQVKLATSKKSNNVLLKKK
;
A
#
# COMPACT_ATOMS: atom_id res chain seq x y z
N MET A 1 39.60 26.51 -103.54
CA MET A 1 39.88 25.39 -104.46
C MET A 1 41.36 25.45 -104.79
N ALA A 2 42.11 24.47 -104.31
CA ALA A 2 43.52 24.33 -104.66
C ALA A 2 43.64 23.71 -106.06
N THR A 3 44.67 24.11 -106.82
CA THR A 3 45.04 23.47 -108.08
C THR A 3 46.43 22.89 -107.93
N VAL A 4 46.60 21.60 -108.25
CA VAL A 4 47.89 20.93 -108.17
C VAL A 4 48.13 20.13 -109.45
N THR A 5 49.34 20.23 -109.99
CA THR A 5 49.81 19.43 -111.11
C THR A 5 50.44 18.15 -110.57
N VAL A 6 49.96 16.99 -111.05
CA VAL A 6 50.41 15.65 -110.64
C VAL A 6 50.62 14.78 -111.87
N THR A 7 51.46 13.75 -111.77
CA THR A 7 51.70 12.81 -112.88
C THR A 7 51.15 11.45 -112.51
N ILE A 8 50.29 10.87 -113.36
CA ILE A 8 49.72 9.52 -113.19
C ILE A 8 49.95 8.73 -114.47
N ASN A 9 50.60 7.57 -114.37
CA ASN A 9 50.96 6.65 -115.43
C ASN A 9 51.74 7.34 -116.58
N GLY A 10 52.62 8.28 -116.21
CA GLY A 10 53.41 9.09 -117.14
C GLY A 10 52.67 10.24 -117.83
N VAL A 11 51.42 10.53 -117.43
CA VAL A 11 50.61 11.64 -117.95
C VAL A 11 50.41 12.71 -116.87
N GLU A 12 50.69 13.97 -117.22
CA GLU A 12 50.44 15.11 -116.31
C GLU A 12 48.96 15.51 -116.30
N TYR A 13 48.40 15.66 -115.09
CA TYR A 13 47.05 16.10 -114.82
C TYR A 13 47.05 17.34 -113.92
N ASN A 14 46.18 18.30 -114.21
CA ASN A 14 45.90 19.43 -113.33
C ASN A 14 44.64 19.15 -112.52
N LEU A 15 44.79 18.76 -111.26
CA LEU A 15 43.69 18.48 -110.34
C LEU A 15 43.20 19.76 -109.68
N LYS A 16 41.89 19.93 -109.60
CA LYS A 16 41.23 21.04 -108.91
C LYS A 16 40.18 20.51 -107.94
N GLY A 17 40.36 20.78 -106.66
CA GLY A 17 39.50 20.24 -105.59
C GLY A 17 39.16 21.27 -104.50
N HIS A 18 38.20 20.91 -103.64
CA HIS A 18 37.85 21.69 -102.45
C HIS A 18 38.83 21.49 -101.30
N GLU A 19 39.44 20.31 -101.23
CA GLU A 19 40.50 19.96 -100.28
C GLU A 19 41.82 20.68 -100.59
N ASP A 20 42.76 20.63 -99.64
CA ASP A 20 44.06 21.26 -99.77
C ASP A 20 44.98 20.58 -100.79
N GLY A 21 46.06 21.27 -101.15
CA GLY A 21 47.00 20.76 -102.15
C GLY A 21 47.75 19.51 -101.71
N GLU A 22 47.95 19.27 -100.41
CA GLU A 22 48.66 18.10 -99.90
C GLU A 22 47.80 16.84 -99.97
N TYR A 23 46.53 16.94 -99.59
CA TYR A 23 45.55 15.87 -99.74
C TYR A 23 45.36 15.50 -101.22
N LEU A 24 45.23 16.49 -102.11
CA LEU A 24 45.10 16.24 -103.55
C LEU A 24 46.34 15.53 -104.14
N LYS A 25 47.56 15.88 -103.67
CA LYS A 25 48.78 15.13 -104.02
C LYS A 25 48.74 13.72 -103.48
N LYS A 26 48.35 13.52 -102.22
CA LYS A 26 48.25 12.19 -101.59
C LYS A 26 47.26 11.28 -102.32
N VAL A 27 46.12 11.81 -102.76
CA VAL A 27 45.16 11.06 -103.59
C VAL A 27 45.78 10.67 -104.93
N ALA A 28 46.50 11.59 -105.58
CA ALA A 28 47.17 11.29 -106.84
C ALA A 28 48.31 10.27 -106.68
N GLU A 29 49.10 10.37 -105.61
CA GLU A 29 50.14 9.40 -105.25
C GLU A 29 49.54 8.01 -105.02
N TYR A 30 48.40 7.93 -104.32
CA TYR A 30 47.69 6.67 -104.12
C TYR A 30 47.19 6.04 -105.43
N VAL A 31 46.61 6.85 -106.31
CA VAL A 31 46.14 6.40 -107.64
C VAL A 31 47.34 5.93 -108.48
N GLU A 32 48.47 6.65 -108.43
CA GLU A 32 49.68 6.25 -109.15
C GLU A 32 50.25 4.93 -108.61
N GLU A 33 50.35 4.77 -107.30
CA GLU A 33 50.79 3.54 -106.65
C GLU A 33 49.94 2.34 -107.10
N LYS A 34 48.61 2.48 -107.06
CA LYS A 34 47.68 1.44 -107.52
C LYS A 34 47.80 1.17 -109.02
N THR A 35 48.03 2.21 -109.81
CA THR A 35 48.21 2.08 -111.26
C THR A 35 49.50 1.33 -111.61
N GLN A 36 50.60 1.62 -110.91
CA GLN A 36 51.86 0.89 -111.05
C GLN A 36 51.75 -0.55 -110.55
N GLU A 37 51.04 -0.80 -109.45
CA GLU A 37 50.78 -2.14 -108.94
C GLU A 37 50.01 -3.01 -109.97
N MET A 38 48.99 -2.44 -110.61
CA MET A 38 48.23 -3.15 -111.65
C MET A 38 49.05 -3.33 -112.93
N ALA A 39 49.87 -2.33 -113.31
CA ALA A 39 50.75 -2.41 -114.47
C ALA A 39 51.78 -3.54 -114.34
N THR A 40 52.42 -3.66 -113.17
CA THR A 40 53.45 -4.68 -112.88
C THR A 40 52.89 -6.10 -112.75
N LYS A 41 51.66 -6.24 -112.24
CA LYS A 41 50.99 -7.55 -112.12
C LYS A 41 50.42 -8.05 -113.46
N ASN A 42 50.17 -7.16 -114.43
CA ASN A 42 49.44 -7.49 -115.66
C ASN A 42 50.07 -6.88 -116.93
N ASN A 43 51.29 -7.31 -117.28
CA ASN A 43 52.10 -6.79 -118.39
C ASN A 43 51.50 -6.92 -119.82
N LYS A 44 50.33 -7.55 -119.98
CA LYS A 44 49.63 -7.72 -121.28
C LYS A 44 48.45 -6.77 -121.48
N LEU A 45 48.09 -5.98 -120.45
CA LEU A 45 46.98 -5.04 -120.51
C LEU A 45 47.41 -3.71 -121.14
N SER A 46 46.49 -3.07 -121.89
CA SER A 46 46.70 -1.72 -122.41
C SER A 46 46.69 -0.69 -121.29
N ALA A 47 47.26 0.49 -121.52
CA ALA A 47 47.24 1.59 -120.52
C ALA A 47 45.82 1.91 -120.02
N LEU A 48 44.82 1.86 -120.91
CA LEU A 48 43.40 2.02 -120.55
C LEU A 48 42.87 0.87 -119.69
N GLY A 49 43.31 -0.37 -119.96
CA GLY A 49 42.97 -1.54 -119.16
C GLY A 49 43.57 -1.50 -117.77
N VAL A 50 44.83 -1.04 -117.64
CA VAL A 50 45.50 -0.83 -116.35
C VAL A 50 44.78 0.25 -115.53
N LEU A 51 44.47 1.41 -116.13
CA LEU A 51 43.73 2.47 -115.46
C LEU A 51 42.32 2.03 -115.04
N SER A 52 41.60 1.31 -115.91
CA SER A 52 40.27 0.76 -115.58
C SER A 52 40.33 -0.23 -114.42
N LEU A 53 41.33 -1.11 -114.39
CA LEU A 53 41.50 -2.10 -113.31
C LEU A 53 41.89 -1.42 -111.99
N SER A 54 42.72 -0.38 -112.06
CA SER A 54 43.12 0.42 -110.89
C SER A 54 41.93 1.17 -110.30
N ALA A 55 41.09 1.78 -111.15
CA ALA A 55 39.85 2.41 -110.73
C ALA A 55 38.86 1.41 -110.09
N LEU A 56 38.73 0.20 -110.66
CA LEU A 56 37.89 -0.86 -110.09
C LEU A 56 38.41 -1.34 -108.73
N ASN A 57 39.73 -1.48 -108.56
CA ASN A 57 40.34 -1.89 -107.31
C ASN A 57 40.17 -0.82 -106.21
N ILE A 58 40.43 0.45 -106.55
CA ILE A 58 40.19 1.57 -105.63
C ILE A 58 38.71 1.66 -105.24
N ALA A 59 37.78 1.43 -106.17
CA ALA A 59 36.36 1.38 -105.87
C ALA A 59 36.01 0.19 -104.97
N ASP A 60 36.59 -0.99 -105.18
CA ASP A 60 36.41 -2.16 -104.32
C ASP A 60 36.95 -1.93 -102.90
N GLU A 61 38.13 -1.32 -102.75
CA GLU A 61 38.68 -0.91 -101.46
C GLU A 61 37.77 0.11 -100.75
N LEU A 62 37.22 1.07 -101.49
CA LEU A 62 36.24 2.03 -100.96
C LEU A 62 34.97 1.32 -100.47
N PHE A 63 34.42 0.39 -101.24
CA PHE A 63 33.24 -0.38 -100.84
C PHE A 63 33.50 -1.24 -99.61
N LYS A 64 34.64 -1.95 -99.57
CA LYS A 64 35.05 -2.74 -98.39
C LYS A 64 35.24 -1.87 -97.15
N GLY A 65 35.91 -0.73 -97.30
CA GLY A 65 36.09 0.22 -96.19
C GLY A 65 34.75 0.79 -95.70
N ASN A 66 33.81 1.05 -96.60
CA ASN A 66 32.46 1.48 -96.23
C ASN A 66 31.68 0.38 -95.50
N ASP A 67 31.81 -0.88 -95.93
CA ASP A 67 31.20 -2.03 -95.24
C ASP A 67 31.79 -2.21 -93.83
N GLU A 68 33.11 -2.12 -93.65
CA GLU A 68 33.77 -2.15 -92.34
C GLU A 68 33.32 -0.98 -91.45
N TYR A 69 33.19 0.22 -92.02
CA TYR A 69 32.70 1.40 -91.31
C TYR A 69 31.25 1.22 -90.83
N ASN A 70 30.37 0.65 -91.67
CA ASN A 70 29.00 0.34 -91.27
C ASN A 70 28.95 -0.73 -90.18
N GLN A 71 29.80 -1.78 -90.26
CA GLN A 71 29.92 -2.78 -89.20
C GLN A 71 30.38 -2.15 -87.87
N LEU A 72 31.29 -1.19 -87.93
CA LEU A 72 31.75 -0.47 -86.75
C LEU A 72 30.65 0.40 -86.13
N ILE A 73 29.81 1.03 -86.96
CA ILE A 73 28.62 1.76 -86.50
C ILE A 73 27.66 0.81 -85.78
N ASP A 74 27.32 -0.32 -86.40
CA ASP A 74 26.42 -1.32 -85.80
C ASP A 74 26.97 -1.83 -84.45
N TYR A 75 28.28 -2.05 -84.36
CA TYR A 75 28.94 -2.43 -83.12
C TYR A 75 28.87 -1.32 -82.07
N TYR A 76 29.14 -0.07 -82.45
CA TYR A 76 29.06 1.07 -81.55
C TYR A 76 27.64 1.27 -81.00
N GLU A 77 26.61 1.13 -81.84
CA GLU A 77 25.22 1.21 -81.41
C GLU A 77 24.84 0.11 -80.41
N LYS A 78 25.32 -1.13 -80.63
CA LYS A 78 25.14 -2.23 -79.68
C LYS A 78 25.80 -1.94 -78.33
N VAL A 79 27.08 -1.54 -78.34
CA VAL A 79 27.82 -1.22 -77.11
C VAL A 79 27.17 -0.05 -76.38
N LYS A 80 26.72 0.98 -77.11
CA LYS A 80 26.00 2.11 -76.51
C LYS A 80 24.70 1.67 -75.85
N SER A 81 23.93 0.80 -76.50
CA SER A 81 22.69 0.23 -75.95
C SER A 81 22.95 -0.59 -74.68
N GLU A 82 24.00 -1.40 -74.66
CA GLU A 82 24.43 -2.16 -73.48
C GLU A 82 24.89 -1.25 -72.35
N LEU A 83 25.64 -0.19 -72.67
CA LEU A 83 26.08 0.81 -71.69
C LEU A 83 24.89 1.54 -71.06
N GLU A 84 23.88 1.91 -71.85
CA GLU A 84 22.65 2.54 -71.36
C GLU A 84 21.89 1.60 -70.40
N LYS A 85 21.81 0.30 -70.74
CA LYS A 85 21.20 -0.72 -69.86
C LYS A 85 21.96 -0.86 -68.55
N SER A 86 23.29 -0.99 -68.61
CA SER A 86 24.13 -1.14 -67.42
C SER A 86 24.06 0.09 -66.51
N LYS A 87 24.01 1.31 -67.08
CA LYS A 87 23.78 2.53 -66.30
C LYS A 87 22.46 2.51 -65.56
N LYS A 88 21.39 2.05 -66.21
CA LYS A 88 20.07 1.94 -65.60
C LYS A 88 20.07 0.92 -64.45
N GLU A 89 20.69 -0.24 -64.66
CA GLU A 89 20.86 -1.25 -63.59
C GLU A 89 21.66 -0.70 -62.39
N ILE A 90 22.69 0.11 -62.63
CA ILE A 90 23.46 0.77 -61.56
C ILE A 90 22.61 1.78 -60.79
N GLU A 91 21.72 2.50 -61.47
CA GLU A 91 20.82 3.47 -60.85
C GLU A 91 19.78 2.76 -59.97
N ASP A 92 19.16 1.69 -60.49
CA ASP A 92 18.23 0.84 -59.74
C ASP A 92 18.92 0.21 -58.49
N LEU A 93 20.18 -0.23 -58.62
CA LEU A 93 20.96 -0.78 -57.51
C LEU A 93 21.23 0.26 -56.41
N LYS A 94 21.45 1.54 -56.77
CA LYS A 94 21.66 2.61 -55.79
C LYS A 94 20.39 2.94 -55.01
N GLU A 95 19.22 2.92 -55.67
CA GLU A 95 17.95 3.07 -54.96
C GLU A 95 17.75 1.94 -53.94
N LEU A 96 17.97 0.69 -54.36
CA LEU A 96 17.89 -0.48 -53.47
C LEU A 96 18.88 -0.40 -52.29
N GLU A 97 20.09 0.11 -52.51
CA GLU A 97 21.07 0.32 -51.45
C GLU A 97 20.57 1.36 -50.43
N GLY A 98 19.96 2.46 -50.90
CA GLY A 98 19.34 3.46 -50.04
C GLY A 98 18.17 2.90 -49.21
N GLU A 99 17.30 2.09 -49.81
CA GLU A 99 16.23 1.40 -49.10
C GLU A 99 16.77 0.42 -48.05
N SER A 100 17.86 -0.29 -48.37
CA SER A 100 18.51 -1.23 -47.43
C SER A 100 19.06 -0.51 -46.19
N VAL A 101 19.68 0.66 -46.36
CA VAL A 101 20.17 1.48 -45.24
C VAL A 101 19.01 1.95 -44.36
N SER A 102 17.95 2.48 -44.96
CA SER A 102 16.72 2.90 -44.26
C SER A 102 16.07 1.75 -43.47
N LEU A 103 16.01 0.56 -44.06
CA LEU A 103 15.50 -0.63 -43.38
C LEU A 103 16.39 -1.06 -42.22
N LYS A 104 17.72 -0.93 -42.36
CA LYS A 104 18.68 -1.26 -41.31
C LYS A 104 18.55 -0.32 -40.11
N GLU A 105 18.41 0.99 -40.35
CA GLU A 105 18.16 1.96 -39.28
C GLU A 105 16.85 1.69 -38.52
N LYS A 106 15.78 1.31 -39.25
CA LYS A 106 14.52 0.88 -38.63
C LYS A 106 14.70 -0.39 -37.81
N LEU A 107 15.49 -1.35 -38.30
CA LEU A 107 15.80 -2.58 -37.58
C LEU A 107 16.53 -2.26 -36.27
N ASP A 108 17.57 -1.42 -36.31
CA ASP A 108 18.34 -1.03 -35.13
C ASP A 108 17.45 -0.34 -34.08
N LYS A 109 16.54 0.55 -34.50
CA LYS A 109 15.53 1.15 -33.60
C LYS A 109 14.64 0.10 -32.95
N ILE A 110 14.03 -0.79 -33.75
CA ILE A 110 13.16 -1.85 -33.23
C ILE A 110 13.93 -2.76 -32.26
N THR A 111 15.21 -3.02 -32.53
CA THR A 111 16.06 -3.86 -31.67
C THR A 111 16.29 -3.17 -30.32
N SER A 112 16.59 -1.87 -30.32
CA SER A 112 16.77 -1.09 -29.08
C SER A 112 15.48 -0.98 -28.25
N GLU A 113 14.33 -0.80 -28.91
CA GLU A 113 13.02 -0.77 -28.25
C GLU A 113 12.68 -2.13 -27.63
N LYS A 114 12.99 -3.23 -28.33
CA LYS A 114 12.80 -4.59 -27.83
C LYS A 114 13.65 -4.84 -26.58
N GLU A 115 14.92 -4.46 -26.58
CA GLU A 115 15.80 -4.59 -25.41
C GLU A 115 15.29 -3.79 -24.21
N ALA A 116 14.80 -2.57 -24.43
CA ALA A 116 14.20 -1.75 -23.38
C ALA A 116 12.91 -2.39 -22.81
N LEU A 117 12.06 -2.94 -23.67
CA LEU A 117 10.85 -3.65 -23.24
C LEU A 117 11.17 -4.93 -22.47
N GLU A 118 12.18 -5.70 -22.88
CA GLU A 118 12.63 -6.91 -22.16
C GLU A 118 13.16 -6.57 -20.76
N LYS A 119 13.90 -5.45 -20.63
CA LYS A 119 14.35 -4.95 -19.32
C LYS A 119 13.16 -4.59 -18.43
N ASN A 120 12.21 -3.82 -18.95
CA ASN A 120 10.99 -3.44 -18.20
C ASN A 120 10.16 -4.66 -17.79
N LEU A 121 10.08 -5.68 -18.65
CA LEU A 121 9.37 -6.94 -18.36
C LEU A 121 10.02 -7.67 -17.17
N ASN A 122 11.35 -7.76 -17.13
CA ASN A 122 12.05 -8.38 -16.01
C ASN A 122 11.85 -7.59 -14.71
N GLU A 123 11.96 -6.26 -14.75
CA GLU A 123 11.71 -5.42 -13.56
C GLU A 123 10.27 -5.57 -13.03
N LEU A 124 9.28 -5.66 -13.94
CA LEU A 124 7.89 -5.92 -13.57
C LEU A 124 7.71 -7.32 -12.96
N LYS A 125 8.44 -8.31 -13.46
CA LYS A 125 8.41 -9.69 -12.95
C LYS A 125 8.98 -9.75 -11.53
N ASP A 126 10.11 -9.10 -11.28
CA ASP A 126 10.72 -9.05 -9.96
C ASP A 126 9.81 -8.34 -8.94
N LYS A 127 9.22 -7.20 -9.32
CA LYS A 127 8.22 -6.49 -8.49
C LYS A 127 6.99 -7.35 -8.20
N LYS A 128 6.55 -8.15 -9.17
CA LYS A 128 5.41 -9.06 -8.98
C LYS A 128 5.74 -10.14 -7.94
N GLU A 129 6.93 -10.74 -8.02
CA GLU A 129 7.37 -11.75 -7.05
C GLU A 129 7.51 -11.16 -5.63
N GLU A 130 7.97 -9.92 -5.51
CA GLU A 130 8.05 -9.22 -4.22
C GLU A 130 6.66 -8.95 -3.62
N ILE A 131 5.71 -8.49 -4.43
CA ILE A 131 4.32 -8.29 -4.02
C ILE A 131 3.67 -9.62 -3.60
N GLU A 132 3.93 -10.72 -4.31
CA GLU A 132 3.41 -12.04 -3.95
C GLU A 132 3.93 -12.50 -2.58
N LYS A 133 5.23 -12.32 -2.29
CA LYS A 133 5.81 -12.63 -0.97
C LYS A 133 5.17 -11.77 0.13
N SER A 134 5.06 -10.46 -0.07
CA SER A 134 4.43 -9.56 0.90
C SER A 134 2.96 -9.93 1.16
N ARG A 135 2.24 -10.32 0.10
CA ARG A 135 0.85 -10.77 0.21
C ARG A 135 0.74 -12.05 1.02
N GLU A 136 1.65 -13.01 0.84
CA GLU A 136 1.68 -14.26 1.58
C GLU A 136 1.96 -14.02 3.08
N GLU A 137 2.93 -13.17 3.40
CA GLU A 137 3.23 -12.75 4.77
C GLU A 137 2.03 -12.07 5.44
N LEU A 138 1.37 -11.15 4.73
CA LEU A 138 0.19 -10.46 5.26
C LEU A 138 -0.98 -11.43 5.49
N ASN A 139 -1.16 -12.41 4.60
CA ASN A 139 -2.20 -13.42 4.72
C ASN A 139 -1.94 -14.35 5.93
N ASN A 140 -0.68 -14.73 6.17
CA ASN A 140 -0.30 -15.49 7.36
C ASN A 140 -0.55 -14.69 8.64
N LYS A 141 -0.21 -13.40 8.65
CA LYS A 141 -0.50 -12.51 9.79
C LYS A 141 -2.01 -12.36 10.03
N PHE A 142 -2.79 -12.24 8.96
CA PHE A 142 -4.24 -12.17 9.03
C PHE A 142 -4.84 -13.45 9.63
N ASN A 143 -4.38 -14.63 9.19
CA ASN A 143 -4.85 -15.91 9.72
C ASN A 143 -4.53 -16.06 11.21
N ASN A 144 -3.33 -15.66 11.64
CA ASN A 144 -2.94 -15.68 13.04
C ASN A 144 -3.83 -14.75 13.88
N LEU A 145 -4.01 -13.51 13.46
CA LEU A 145 -4.89 -12.55 14.15
C LEU A 145 -6.34 -13.03 14.20
N ASN A 146 -6.81 -13.72 13.16
CA ASN A 146 -8.16 -14.26 13.13
C ASN A 146 -8.33 -15.42 14.12
N SER A 147 -7.33 -16.29 14.24
CA SER A 147 -7.31 -17.36 15.25
C SER A 147 -7.28 -16.80 16.68
N GLU A 148 -6.47 -15.76 16.92
CA GLU A 148 -6.39 -15.08 18.21
C GLU A 148 -7.72 -14.39 18.56
N ASN A 149 -8.36 -13.73 17.60
CA ASN A 149 -9.70 -13.16 17.78
C ASN A 149 -10.76 -14.23 18.11
N SER A 150 -10.66 -15.42 17.52
CA SER A 150 -11.56 -16.53 17.84
C SER A 150 -11.37 -16.98 19.30
N ASN A 151 -10.11 -17.13 19.72
CA ASN A 151 -9.78 -17.52 21.09
C ASN A 151 -10.25 -16.46 22.10
N LEU A 152 -9.98 -15.18 21.84
CA LEU A 152 -10.41 -14.08 22.71
C LEU A 152 -11.94 -13.99 22.83
N LYS A 153 -12.68 -14.26 21.74
CA LYS A 153 -14.14 -14.33 21.77
C LYS A 153 -14.64 -15.47 22.66
N GLU A 154 -13.96 -16.62 22.61
CA GLU A 154 -14.31 -17.77 23.45
C GLU A 154 -13.98 -17.51 24.94
N GLU A 155 -12.83 -16.90 25.22
CA GLU A 155 -12.46 -16.45 26.57
C GLU A 155 -13.45 -15.41 27.13
N LEU A 156 -13.87 -14.44 26.31
CA LEU A 156 -14.90 -13.48 26.68
C LEU A 156 -16.22 -14.17 27.02
N LYS A 157 -16.65 -15.14 26.20
CA LYS A 157 -17.87 -15.92 26.45
C LYS A 157 -17.78 -16.67 27.78
N ASN A 158 -16.64 -17.32 28.04
CA ASN A 158 -16.41 -18.07 29.28
C ASN A 158 -16.38 -17.15 30.52
N THR A 159 -15.72 -16.00 30.40
CA THR A 159 -15.65 -15.00 31.49
C THR A 159 -17.03 -14.40 31.77
N ASN A 160 -17.80 -14.12 30.72
CA ASN A 160 -19.17 -13.62 30.86
C ASN A 160 -20.09 -14.64 31.55
N ASN A 161 -19.95 -15.93 31.22
CA ASN A 161 -20.68 -17.00 31.92
C ASN A 161 -20.31 -17.08 33.41
N ARG A 162 -19.00 -16.99 33.73
CA ARG A 162 -18.55 -16.94 35.14
C ARG A 162 -19.11 -15.74 35.88
N MET A 163 -19.09 -14.56 35.26
CA MET A 163 -19.63 -13.33 35.84
C MET A 163 -21.13 -13.47 36.12
N ASN A 164 -21.90 -14.05 35.20
CA ASN A 164 -23.33 -14.29 35.40
C ASN A 164 -23.58 -15.22 36.59
N ASN A 165 -22.84 -16.33 36.70
CA ASN A 165 -22.96 -17.26 37.82
C ASN A 165 -22.64 -16.56 39.16
N SER A 166 -21.54 -15.79 39.23
CA SER A 166 -21.20 -15.02 40.42
C SER A 166 -22.26 -13.96 40.76
N ASN A 167 -22.87 -13.32 39.75
CA ASN A 167 -23.96 -12.38 39.97
C ASN A 167 -25.21 -13.07 40.55
N GLU A 168 -25.53 -14.28 40.11
CA GLU A 168 -26.61 -15.09 40.69
C GLU A 168 -26.30 -15.46 42.15
N GLU A 169 -25.07 -15.88 42.45
CA GLU A 169 -24.62 -16.15 43.82
C GLU A 169 -24.72 -14.91 44.71
N ILE A 170 -24.25 -13.75 44.23
CA ILE A 170 -24.38 -12.46 44.95
C ILE A 170 -25.85 -12.14 45.20
N ALA A 171 -26.73 -12.36 44.23
CA ALA A 171 -28.17 -12.12 44.39
C ALA A 171 -28.78 -13.04 45.47
N ASN A 172 -28.36 -14.30 45.52
CA ASN A 172 -28.80 -15.27 46.53
C ASN A 172 -28.28 -14.89 47.92
N LEU A 173 -26.99 -14.57 48.05
CA LEU A 173 -26.39 -14.11 49.31
C LEU A 173 -27.06 -12.83 49.82
N LYS A 174 -27.41 -11.88 48.93
CA LYS A 174 -28.16 -10.68 49.32
C LYS A 174 -29.53 -11.02 49.90
N LYS A 175 -30.26 -11.99 49.32
CA LYS A 175 -31.55 -12.45 49.87
C LYS A 175 -31.37 -13.10 51.24
N GLU A 176 -30.32 -13.90 51.42
CA GLU A 176 -29.99 -14.55 52.69
C GLU A 176 -29.67 -13.51 53.78
N ILE A 177 -28.84 -12.51 53.46
CA ILE A 177 -28.52 -11.39 54.35
C ILE A 177 -29.79 -10.65 54.78
N GLU A 178 -30.70 -10.35 53.85
CA GLU A 178 -31.93 -9.64 54.17
C GLU A 178 -32.85 -10.48 55.08
N ARG A 179 -32.91 -11.79 54.85
CA ARG A 179 -33.62 -12.74 55.73
C ARG A 179 -33.04 -12.75 57.14
N LEU A 180 -31.72 -12.93 57.27
CA LEU A 180 -31.03 -12.94 58.57
C LEU A 180 -31.16 -11.61 59.29
N LYS A 181 -31.14 -10.48 58.57
CA LYS A 181 -31.36 -9.14 59.12
C LYS A 181 -32.76 -9.00 59.71
N ASN A 182 -33.79 -9.48 59.02
CA ASN A 182 -35.17 -9.49 59.53
C ASN A 182 -35.34 -10.39 60.76
N GLU A 183 -34.69 -11.55 60.75
CA GLU A 183 -34.66 -12.45 61.90
C GLU A 183 -33.97 -11.80 63.11
N ASN A 184 -32.81 -11.17 62.90
CA ASN A 184 -32.07 -10.48 63.96
C ASN A 184 -32.86 -9.30 64.55
N ASN A 185 -33.59 -8.54 63.72
CA ASN A 185 -34.50 -7.49 64.20
C ASN A 185 -35.64 -8.06 65.06
N SER A 186 -36.17 -9.22 64.70
CA SER A 186 -37.21 -9.91 65.46
C SER A 186 -36.67 -10.41 66.81
N LEU A 187 -35.49 -11.03 66.81
CA LEU A 187 -34.80 -11.48 68.02
C LEU A 187 -34.44 -10.31 68.93
N LYS A 188 -33.98 -9.19 68.38
CA LYS A 188 -33.69 -7.96 69.15
C LYS A 188 -34.96 -7.44 69.84
N SER A 189 -36.08 -7.39 69.13
CA SER A 189 -37.37 -7.00 69.70
C SER A 189 -37.82 -7.96 70.82
N ALA A 190 -37.58 -9.26 70.66
CA ALA A 190 -37.87 -10.25 71.69
C ALA A 190 -36.95 -10.10 72.93
N LYS A 191 -35.65 -9.83 72.71
CA LYS A 191 -34.69 -9.53 73.77
C LYS A 191 -35.12 -8.31 74.59
N ASP A 192 -35.54 -7.24 73.94
CA ASP A 192 -35.99 -6.02 74.62
C ASP A 192 -37.25 -6.27 75.46
N LYS A 193 -38.22 -7.03 74.94
CA LYS A 193 -39.40 -7.46 75.72
C LYS A 193 -39.01 -8.29 76.95
N ASN A 194 -38.09 -9.23 76.79
CA ASN A 194 -37.61 -10.05 77.91
C ASN A 194 -36.84 -9.21 78.94
N SER A 195 -36.01 -8.27 78.49
CA SER A 195 -35.30 -7.33 79.37
C SER A 195 -36.27 -6.52 80.23
N LEU A 196 -37.32 -5.95 79.63
CA LEU A 196 -38.38 -5.24 80.37
C LEU A 196 -39.08 -6.14 81.39
N LYS A 197 -39.29 -7.43 81.05
CA LYS A 197 -39.90 -8.39 81.96
C LYS A 197 -38.98 -8.73 83.13
N VAL A 198 -37.68 -8.90 82.89
CA VAL A 198 -36.67 -9.09 83.94
C VAL A 198 -36.61 -7.86 84.85
N GLU A 199 -36.65 -6.65 84.29
CA GLU A 199 -36.64 -5.43 85.09
C GLU A 199 -37.87 -5.33 85.99
N LYS A 200 -39.07 -5.66 85.47
CA LYS A 200 -40.31 -5.73 86.27
C LYS A 200 -40.20 -6.75 87.41
N LEU A 201 -39.79 -7.98 87.11
CA LEU A 201 -39.59 -9.03 88.11
C LEU A 201 -38.53 -8.62 89.17
N SER A 202 -37.49 -7.88 88.76
CA SER A 202 -36.47 -7.39 89.70
C SER A 202 -37.01 -6.32 90.66
N LYS A 203 -37.93 -5.46 90.20
CA LYS A 203 -38.62 -4.46 91.03
C LYS A 203 -39.55 -5.16 92.03
N GLU A 204 -40.35 -6.11 91.56
CA GLU A 204 -41.20 -6.95 92.41
C GLU A 204 -40.37 -7.70 93.47
N LEU A 205 -39.21 -8.26 93.10
CA LEU A 205 -38.32 -8.94 94.04
C LEU A 205 -37.76 -7.98 95.12
N LYS A 206 -37.40 -6.75 94.74
CA LYS A 206 -36.93 -5.73 95.70
C LYS A 206 -38.04 -5.33 96.68
N GLU A 207 -39.26 -5.19 96.19
CA GLU A 207 -40.43 -4.88 97.02
C GLU A 207 -40.72 -6.02 98.01
N VAL A 208 -40.74 -7.27 97.54
CA VAL A 208 -40.89 -8.45 98.42
C VAL A 208 -39.76 -8.53 99.46
N LYS A 209 -38.52 -8.22 99.07
CA LYS A 209 -37.39 -8.17 100.02
C LYS A 209 -37.56 -7.09 101.08
N SER A 210 -38.05 -5.90 100.70
CA SER A 210 -38.35 -4.81 101.65
C SER A 210 -39.46 -5.22 102.62
N ASN A 211 -40.54 -5.80 102.10
CA ASN A 211 -41.66 -6.29 102.92
C ASN A 211 -41.20 -7.37 103.90
N ASN A 212 -40.36 -8.31 103.47
CA ASN A 212 -39.77 -9.31 104.38
C ASN A 212 -38.87 -8.69 105.46
N ALA A 213 -38.11 -7.63 105.14
CA ALA A 213 -37.29 -6.92 106.13
C ALA A 213 -38.16 -6.21 107.19
N GLU A 214 -39.28 -5.61 106.78
CA GLU A 214 -40.25 -5.00 107.70
C GLU A 214 -40.95 -6.04 108.58
N LEU A 215 -41.36 -7.17 107.99
CA LEU A 215 -41.90 -8.30 108.76
C LEU A 215 -40.88 -8.80 109.79
N ASN A 216 -39.62 -8.96 109.39
CA ASN A 216 -38.55 -9.37 110.31
C ASN A 216 -38.34 -8.37 111.45
N LYS A 217 -38.35 -7.06 111.18
CA LYS A 217 -38.32 -6.02 112.24
C LYS A 217 -39.52 -6.16 113.19
N THR A 218 -40.70 -6.44 112.66
CA THR A 218 -41.93 -6.62 113.46
C THR A 218 -41.84 -7.86 114.35
N ILE A 219 -41.28 -8.96 113.82
CA ILE A 219 -40.99 -10.17 114.59
C ILE A 219 -39.96 -9.87 115.70
N GLU A 220 -38.94 -9.07 115.42
CA GLU A 220 -37.91 -8.67 116.40
C GLU A 220 -38.49 -7.81 117.54
N ILE A 221 -39.36 -6.84 117.21
CA ILE A 221 -40.10 -6.05 118.20
C ILE A 221 -40.97 -6.97 119.05
N SER A 222 -41.65 -7.95 118.44
CA SER A 222 -42.50 -8.90 119.17
C SER A 222 -41.67 -9.78 120.11
N ARG A 223 -40.50 -10.27 119.68
CA ARG A 223 -39.55 -11.00 120.53
C ARG A 223 -38.99 -10.15 121.68
N SER A 224 -38.76 -8.85 121.44
CA SER A 224 -38.32 -7.93 122.51
C SER A 224 -39.42 -7.71 123.56
N LYS A 225 -40.69 -7.65 123.16
CA LYS A 225 -41.84 -7.62 124.07
C LYS A 225 -41.96 -8.91 124.86
N GLU A 226 -41.75 -10.05 124.21
CA GLU A 226 -41.74 -11.37 124.84
C GLU A 226 -40.62 -11.49 125.91
N LYS A 227 -39.44 -10.96 125.60
CA LYS A 227 -38.31 -10.87 126.54
C LYS A 227 -38.61 -9.97 127.73
N ASN A 228 -39.30 -8.85 127.53
CA ASN A 228 -39.70 -7.94 128.61
C ASN A 228 -40.77 -8.57 129.53
N LEU A 229 -41.75 -9.28 128.97
CA LEU A 229 -42.72 -10.07 129.74
C LEU A 229 -42.03 -11.23 130.50
N SER A 230 -41.01 -11.86 129.92
CA SER A 230 -40.20 -12.88 130.59
C SER A 230 -39.40 -12.31 131.78
N ASN A 231 -38.86 -11.09 131.65
CA ASN A 231 -38.18 -10.39 132.73
C ASN A 231 -39.14 -9.95 133.85
N GLU A 232 -40.39 -9.61 133.52
CA GLU A 232 -41.44 -9.26 134.47
C GLU A 232 -41.90 -10.50 135.27
N ILE A 233 -42.01 -11.66 134.62
CA ILE A 233 -42.25 -12.95 135.27
C ILE A 233 -41.10 -13.30 136.25
N ASN A 234 -39.84 -13.04 135.87
CA ASN A 234 -38.69 -13.28 136.75
C ASN A 234 -38.62 -12.30 137.94
N ASN A 235 -39.08 -11.06 137.77
CA ASN A 235 -39.19 -10.08 138.87
C ASN A 235 -40.32 -10.38 139.86
N LEU A 236 -41.37 -11.09 139.44
CA LEU A 236 -42.40 -11.61 140.35
C LEU A 236 -41.91 -12.88 141.08
N LYS A 237 -41.08 -13.70 140.43
CA LYS A 237 -40.38 -14.83 141.08
C LYS A 237 -39.38 -14.40 142.15
N SER A 238 -38.65 -13.31 141.95
CA SER A 238 -37.67 -12.80 142.94
C SER A 238 -38.33 -12.15 144.16
N LYS A 239 -39.56 -11.62 144.05
CA LYS A 239 -40.35 -11.15 145.19
C LYS A 239 -40.95 -12.28 146.03
N ASN A 240 -41.25 -13.44 145.44
CA ASN A 240 -41.79 -14.59 146.15
C ASN A 240 -40.74 -15.32 147.01
N ASN A 241 -39.46 -15.24 146.62
CA ASN A 241 -38.34 -15.87 147.34
C ASN A 241 -37.78 -15.05 148.52
N ASN A 242 -38.33 -13.87 148.79
CA ASN A 242 -37.83 -12.96 149.85
C ASN A 242 -38.61 -13.04 151.18
N VAL A 243 -39.63 -13.91 151.28
CA VAL A 243 -40.40 -14.16 152.53
C VAL A 243 -40.05 -15.51 153.17
N GLU A 244 -39.47 -16.46 152.44
CA GLU A 244 -38.99 -17.74 153.02
C GLU A 244 -37.61 -17.65 153.69
N LYS A 245 -36.94 -16.49 153.63
CA LYS A 245 -35.54 -16.31 154.05
C LYS A 245 -35.33 -15.67 155.44
N GLU A 246 -36.39 -15.28 156.16
CA GLU A 246 -36.31 -14.70 157.51
C GLU A 246 -36.57 -15.69 158.68
N LEU A 247 -36.89 -16.97 158.44
CA LEU A 247 -37.24 -17.91 159.52
C LEU A 247 -36.32 -19.14 159.65
N ARG A 248 -35.15 -19.19 158.99
CA ARG A 248 -34.33 -20.41 158.97
C ARG A 248 -32.83 -20.35 159.24
N ASP A 249 -32.26 -19.20 159.59
CA ASP A 249 -30.85 -19.14 160.04
C ASP A 249 -30.71 -18.58 161.47
N LEU A 250 -31.37 -19.24 162.43
CA LEU A 250 -30.75 -19.48 163.73
C LEU A 250 -30.50 -21.00 163.85
N LYS A 251 -29.22 -21.34 163.67
CA LYS A 251 -28.56 -22.60 164.03
C LYS A 251 -28.61 -23.73 163.01
N GLU A 252 -27.68 -23.65 162.06
CA GLU A 252 -26.50 -24.53 162.08
C GLU A 252 -26.38 -25.39 163.35
N LYS A 253 -26.92 -26.61 163.28
CA LYS A 253 -26.43 -27.85 163.91
C LYS A 253 -27.48 -28.93 163.68
N ASN A 254 -27.41 -29.65 162.56
CA ASN A 254 -27.50 -31.13 162.51
C ASN A 254 -27.49 -31.65 161.05
N ASN A 255 -26.30 -32.00 160.56
CA ASN A 255 -25.97 -33.11 159.64
C ASN A 255 -26.85 -33.50 158.42
N SER A 256 -26.14 -33.51 157.26
CA SER A 256 -25.98 -34.60 156.25
C SER A 256 -27.03 -34.92 155.16
N LEU A 257 -26.55 -34.77 153.90
CA LEU A 257 -26.71 -35.60 152.66
C LEU A 257 -28.09 -35.83 151.99
N SER A 258 -28.19 -35.46 150.69
CA SER A 258 -28.60 -36.34 149.56
C SER A 258 -28.67 -35.65 148.18
N SER A 259 -27.66 -35.95 147.32
CA SER A 259 -27.73 -36.33 145.88
C SER A 259 -28.76 -35.63 144.96
N ILE A 260 -28.40 -34.83 143.95
CA ILE A 260 -27.78 -35.18 142.65
C ILE A 260 -28.51 -36.32 141.91
N VAL A 261 -28.71 -36.15 140.59
CA VAL A 261 -29.36 -37.05 139.60
C VAL A 261 -30.85 -36.68 139.41
N THR A 262 -31.29 -35.85 138.47
CA THR A 262 -31.16 -35.95 136.99
C THR A 262 -31.64 -34.66 136.30
N GLU A 263 -30.78 -33.90 135.60
CA GLU A 263 -31.26 -32.89 134.62
C GLU A 263 -30.22 -32.72 133.47
N ALA A 264 -29.56 -33.82 133.10
CA ALA A 264 -28.57 -33.88 132.02
C ALA A 264 -29.10 -34.62 130.77
N LYS A 265 -30.42 -34.58 130.51
CA LYS A 265 -31.06 -35.27 129.37
C LYS A 265 -31.75 -34.38 128.33
N LYS A 266 -31.70 -33.05 128.43
CA LYS A 266 -32.50 -32.15 127.56
C LYS A 266 -31.74 -31.40 126.45
N ASN A 267 -30.41 -31.51 126.35
CA ASN A 267 -29.61 -30.71 125.42
C ASN A 267 -29.20 -31.41 124.10
N LEU A 268 -29.85 -32.51 123.70
CA LEU A 268 -29.46 -33.30 122.51
C LEU A 268 -30.40 -33.16 121.29
N GLU A 269 -31.41 -32.28 121.32
CA GLU A 269 -32.45 -32.21 120.27
C GLU A 269 -32.35 -30.98 119.33
N LEU A 270 -31.46 -30.02 119.60
CA LEU A 270 -31.35 -28.77 118.81
C LEU A 270 -30.33 -28.82 117.66
N LEU A 271 -29.46 -29.84 117.58
CA LEU A 271 -28.38 -29.90 116.57
C LEU A 271 -28.80 -30.55 115.23
N ASN A 272 -29.93 -31.28 115.18
CA ASN A 272 -30.36 -32.04 113.99
C ASN A 272 -31.19 -31.23 112.96
N LYS A 273 -31.52 -29.97 113.22
CA LYS A 273 -32.29 -29.11 112.29
C LYS A 273 -31.43 -28.18 111.42
N GLU A 274 -30.16 -27.98 111.76
CA GLU A 274 -29.22 -27.14 111.00
C GLU A 274 -28.53 -27.87 109.83
N ILE A 275 -28.48 -29.21 109.87
CA ILE A 275 -27.78 -30.04 108.86
C ILE A 275 -28.58 -30.17 107.54
N ASN A 276 -29.90 -30.01 107.56
CA ASN A 276 -30.74 -30.21 106.35
C ASN A 276 -30.90 -28.98 105.47
N SER A 277 -30.65 -27.76 105.96
CA SER A 277 -30.70 -26.53 105.14
C SER A 277 -29.41 -26.28 104.35
N LEU A 278 -28.28 -26.83 104.81
CA LEU A 278 -26.98 -26.73 104.14
C LEU A 278 -26.77 -27.75 103.01
N LYS A 279 -27.58 -28.82 102.94
CA LYS A 279 -27.53 -29.83 101.86
C LYS A 279 -28.22 -29.38 100.57
N GLU A 280 -29.35 -28.67 100.65
CA GLU A 280 -30.06 -28.16 99.46
C GLU A 280 -29.34 -26.99 98.78
N ARG A 281 -28.61 -26.17 99.54
CA ARG A 281 -27.80 -25.06 99.00
C ARG A 281 -26.57 -25.54 98.21
N ASN A 282 -26.03 -26.71 98.55
CA ASN A 282 -24.93 -27.36 97.82
C ASN A 282 -25.36 -27.98 96.48
N LYS A 283 -26.65 -28.30 96.32
CA LYS A 283 -27.21 -28.86 95.08
C LYS A 283 -27.40 -27.78 94.01
N THR A 284 -27.94 -26.63 94.40
CA THR A 284 -28.15 -25.47 93.51
C THR A 284 -26.84 -24.83 93.03
N GLN A 285 -25.79 -24.81 93.86
CA GLN A 285 -24.46 -24.34 93.44
C GLN A 285 -23.71 -25.33 92.53
N ARG A 286 -24.04 -26.63 92.52
CA ARG A 286 -23.47 -27.60 91.57
C ARG A 286 -24.10 -27.48 90.18
N GLU A 287 -25.42 -27.27 90.10
CA GLU A 287 -26.14 -27.09 88.83
C GLU A 287 -25.77 -25.77 88.13
N GLU A 288 -25.40 -24.73 88.90
CA GLU A 288 -24.92 -23.44 88.36
C GLU A 288 -23.46 -23.51 87.86
N ASN A 289 -22.62 -24.30 88.53
CA ASN A 289 -21.25 -24.57 88.08
C ASN A 289 -21.19 -25.43 86.80
N GLU A 290 -22.11 -26.40 86.62
CA GLU A 290 -22.19 -27.21 85.39
C GLU A 290 -22.55 -26.37 84.14
N LYS A 291 -23.43 -25.36 84.29
CA LYS A 291 -23.78 -24.43 83.20
C LYS A 291 -22.62 -23.51 82.81
N LEU A 292 -21.84 -23.03 83.79
CA LEU A 292 -20.66 -22.20 83.53
C LEU A 292 -19.52 -23.00 82.85
N THR A 293 -19.38 -24.31 83.12
CA THR A 293 -18.46 -25.17 82.37
C THR A 293 -18.90 -25.39 80.91
N LEU A 294 -20.19 -25.58 80.65
CA LEU A 294 -20.73 -25.71 79.27
C LEU A 294 -20.62 -24.41 78.46
N GLU A 295 -20.79 -23.26 79.12
CA GLU A 295 -20.61 -21.94 78.48
C GLU A 295 -19.12 -21.66 78.19
N GLY A 296 -18.22 -22.11 79.08
CA GLY A 296 -16.77 -22.08 78.86
C GLY A 296 -16.30 -22.99 77.71
N GLU A 297 -16.88 -24.18 77.54
CA GLU A 297 -16.58 -25.07 76.42
C GLU A 297 -17.09 -24.51 75.07
N ASN A 298 -18.29 -23.91 75.05
CA ASN A 298 -18.81 -23.25 73.84
C ASN A 298 -17.99 -22.03 73.41
N LEU A 299 -17.51 -21.21 74.36
CA LEU A 299 -16.61 -20.11 74.06
C LEU A 299 -15.26 -20.60 73.51
N LYS A 300 -14.80 -21.78 73.92
CA LYS A 300 -13.56 -22.39 73.44
C LYS A 300 -13.68 -22.93 72.00
N ILE A 301 -14.83 -23.49 71.64
CA ILE A 301 -15.14 -23.92 70.26
C ILE A 301 -15.24 -22.69 69.35
N ASN A 302 -15.94 -21.64 69.77
CA ASN A 302 -16.02 -20.39 69.00
C ASN A 302 -14.64 -19.73 68.81
N CYS A 303 -13.75 -19.78 69.81
CA CYS A 303 -12.39 -19.25 69.64
C CYS A 303 -11.60 -20.05 68.58
N LYS A 304 -11.74 -21.38 68.52
CA LYS A 304 -11.12 -22.20 67.48
C LYS A 304 -11.67 -21.91 66.08
N GLU A 305 -12.98 -21.75 65.93
CA GLU A 305 -13.56 -21.38 64.62
C GLU A 305 -13.11 -19.99 64.14
N ILE A 306 -12.91 -19.05 65.07
CA ILE A 306 -12.39 -17.71 64.75
C ILE A 306 -10.90 -17.80 64.36
N GLU A 307 -10.11 -18.64 65.04
CA GLU A 307 -8.70 -18.89 64.69
C GLU A 307 -8.55 -19.51 63.29
N GLU A 308 -9.39 -20.50 62.94
CA GLU A 308 -9.38 -21.10 61.60
C GLU A 308 -9.79 -20.10 60.50
N LYS A 309 -10.78 -19.24 60.78
CA LYS A 309 -11.18 -18.15 59.86
C LYS A 309 -10.08 -17.10 59.71
N LEU A 310 -9.37 -16.76 60.78
CA LEU A 310 -8.22 -15.85 60.73
C LEU A 310 -7.05 -16.44 59.93
N GLU A 311 -6.82 -17.75 60.03
CA GLU A 311 -5.78 -18.42 59.24
C GLU A 311 -6.14 -18.47 57.74
N GLY A 312 -7.41 -18.71 57.41
CA GLY A 312 -7.92 -18.64 56.03
C GLY A 312 -7.77 -17.24 55.42
N LEU A 313 -8.19 -16.21 56.15
CA LEU A 313 -8.03 -14.81 55.72
C LEU A 313 -6.56 -14.40 55.57
N ASN A 314 -5.67 -14.90 56.42
CA ASN A 314 -4.23 -14.64 56.29
C ASN A 314 -3.64 -15.29 55.04
N LYS A 315 -4.08 -16.50 54.66
CA LYS A 315 -3.66 -17.15 53.41
C LYS A 315 -4.17 -16.40 52.18
N GLU A 316 -5.43 -15.97 52.17
CA GLU A 316 -5.97 -15.11 51.11
C GLU A 316 -5.21 -13.77 51.00
N ASN A 317 -4.90 -13.13 52.13
CA ASN A 317 -4.14 -11.87 52.13
C ASN A 317 -2.71 -12.04 51.61
N GLY A 318 -2.09 -13.21 51.85
CA GLY A 318 -0.81 -13.58 51.25
C GLY A 318 -0.87 -13.73 49.73
N GLN A 319 -1.90 -14.44 49.22
CA GLN A 319 -2.14 -14.59 47.78
C GLN A 319 -2.48 -13.26 47.08
N LEU A 320 -3.22 -12.38 47.75
CA LEU A 320 -3.51 -11.03 47.26
C LEU A 320 -2.24 -10.17 47.18
N LYS A 321 -1.28 -10.35 48.09
CA LYS A 321 0.03 -9.68 48.01
C LYS A 321 0.85 -10.17 46.82
N GLU A 322 0.95 -11.49 46.61
CA GLU A 322 1.70 -12.04 45.46
C GLU A 322 1.09 -11.61 44.12
N THR A 323 -0.24 -11.67 44.00
CA THR A 323 -0.94 -11.21 42.79
C THR A 323 -0.76 -9.70 42.55
N SER A 324 -0.79 -8.89 43.61
CA SER A 324 -0.47 -7.45 43.55
C SER A 324 0.96 -7.19 43.07
N GLU A 325 1.95 -7.96 43.56
CA GLU A 325 3.34 -7.84 43.13
C GLU A 325 3.55 -8.25 41.67
N LEU A 326 2.89 -9.31 41.21
CA LEU A 326 2.91 -9.75 39.81
C LEU A 326 2.28 -8.71 38.89
N LEU A 327 1.10 -8.19 39.27
CA LEU A 327 0.41 -7.14 38.52
C LEU A 327 1.26 -5.87 38.42
N ASN A 328 2.02 -5.54 39.48
CA ASN A 328 2.92 -4.39 39.47
C ASN A 328 4.12 -4.60 38.54
N LYS A 329 4.68 -5.81 38.47
CA LYS A 329 5.73 -6.16 37.50
C LYS A 329 5.22 -6.07 36.06
N GLU A 330 4.03 -6.59 35.81
CA GLU A 330 3.38 -6.53 34.50
C GLU A 330 3.09 -5.08 34.08
N LYS A 331 2.63 -4.24 35.01
CA LYS A 331 2.45 -2.80 34.79
C LYS A 331 3.74 -2.09 34.42
N ILE A 332 4.86 -2.43 35.07
CA ILE A 332 6.18 -1.86 34.72
C ILE A 332 6.60 -2.30 33.31
N TRP A 333 6.42 -3.58 32.99
CA TRP A 333 6.75 -4.12 31.67
C TRP A 333 5.93 -3.45 30.55
N ILE A 334 4.62 -3.30 30.74
CA ILE A 334 3.73 -2.60 29.78
C ILE A 334 4.16 -1.13 29.64
N LYS A 335 4.55 -0.48 30.74
CA LYS A 335 5.03 0.91 30.72
C LYS A 335 6.31 1.05 29.89
N ASP A 336 7.24 0.12 30.02
CA ASP A 336 8.49 0.11 29.24
C ASP A 336 8.21 -0.15 27.76
N GLN A 337 7.34 -1.11 27.42
CA GLN A 337 6.90 -1.35 26.05
C GLN A 337 6.24 -0.12 25.42
N ASN A 338 5.33 0.54 26.14
CA ASN A 338 4.70 1.76 25.68
C ASN A 338 5.71 2.89 25.47
N SER A 339 6.77 2.97 26.27
CA SER A 339 7.83 3.96 26.07
C SER A 339 8.63 3.70 24.78
N GLY A 340 8.90 2.43 24.47
CA GLY A 340 9.57 2.01 23.23
C GLY A 340 8.73 2.29 21.99
N LEU A 341 7.45 1.91 22.02
CA LEU A 341 6.49 2.20 20.94
C LEU A 341 6.35 3.72 20.71
N LYS A 342 6.33 4.52 21.79
CA LYS A 342 6.24 5.98 21.68
C LYS A 342 7.46 6.59 20.99
N LYS A 343 8.65 6.02 21.21
CA LYS A 343 9.88 6.44 20.53
C LYS A 343 9.86 6.06 19.04
N GLN A 344 9.37 4.87 18.71
CA GLN A 344 9.21 4.44 17.32
C GLN A 344 8.19 5.30 16.56
N ILE A 345 7.09 5.69 17.21
CA ILE A 345 6.10 6.60 16.62
C ILE A 345 6.74 7.96 16.31
N LEU A 346 7.52 8.52 17.23
CA LEU A 346 8.24 9.79 17.01
C LEU A 346 9.22 9.72 15.83
N GLU A 347 10.00 8.63 15.72
CA GLU A 347 10.91 8.42 14.59
C GLU A 347 10.16 8.28 13.25
N LEU A 348 8.99 7.63 13.25
CA LEU A 348 8.16 7.52 12.05
C LEU A 348 7.51 8.85 11.66
N GLU A 349 7.08 9.66 12.64
CA GLU A 349 6.54 11.00 12.40
C GLU A 349 7.59 11.92 11.79
N GLU A 350 8.84 11.87 12.28
CA GLU A 350 9.96 12.64 11.72
C GLU A 350 10.29 12.21 10.28
N ASN A 351 10.34 10.91 10.02
CA ASN A 351 10.56 10.39 8.66
C ASN A 351 9.44 10.76 7.69
N LEU A 352 8.18 10.76 8.15
CA LEU A 352 7.04 11.17 7.34
C LEU A 352 7.13 12.66 6.99
N GLN A 353 7.56 13.49 7.93
CA GLN A 353 7.74 14.93 7.71
C GLN A 353 8.80 15.20 6.62
N LEU A 354 9.96 14.51 6.69
CA LEU A 354 11.01 14.62 5.68
C LEU A 354 10.52 14.19 4.29
N ALA A 355 9.77 13.09 4.20
CA ALA A 355 9.23 12.60 2.93
C ALA A 355 8.19 13.58 2.32
N LEU A 356 7.41 14.28 3.14
CA LEU A 356 6.48 15.31 2.67
C LEU A 356 7.24 16.52 2.11
N GLU A 357 8.31 16.95 2.78
CA GLU A 357 9.16 18.06 2.31
C GLU A 357 9.86 17.72 0.98
N GLU A 358 10.35 16.50 0.83
CA GLU A 358 10.92 16.02 -0.44
C GLU A 358 9.89 15.96 -1.57
N LYS A 359 8.69 15.46 -1.27
CA LYS A 359 7.57 15.43 -2.24
C LYS A 359 7.20 16.84 -2.70
N ASP A 360 7.10 17.80 -1.79
CA ASP A 360 6.76 19.18 -2.13
C ASP A 360 7.88 19.87 -2.93
N ALA A 361 9.14 19.58 -2.62
CA ALA A 361 10.29 20.06 -3.39
C ALA A 361 10.32 19.49 -4.82
N LEU A 362 10.09 18.19 -4.98
CA LEU A 362 9.96 17.55 -6.29
C LEU A 362 8.77 18.10 -7.08
N GLY A 363 7.63 18.32 -6.42
CA GLY A 363 6.44 18.90 -7.04
C GLY A 363 6.70 20.30 -7.60
N LYS A 364 7.41 21.16 -6.86
CA LYS A 364 7.83 22.48 -7.37
C LYS A 364 8.76 22.37 -8.56
N LYS A 365 9.77 21.51 -8.49
CA LYS A 365 10.75 21.32 -9.56
C LYS A 365 10.09 20.84 -10.85
N ILE A 366 9.19 19.85 -10.76
CA ILE A 366 8.43 19.36 -11.92
C ILE A 366 7.56 20.46 -12.52
N SER A 367 6.91 21.29 -11.68
CA SER A 367 6.11 22.41 -12.16
C SER A 367 6.93 23.46 -12.90
N GLU A 368 8.12 23.80 -12.37
CA GLU A 368 9.03 24.76 -12.99
C GLU A 368 9.60 24.21 -14.31
N ASP A 369 10.03 22.95 -14.32
CA ASP A 369 10.56 22.29 -15.53
C ASP A 369 9.49 22.21 -16.63
N MET A 370 8.24 21.84 -16.30
CA MET A 370 7.13 21.82 -17.25
C MET A 370 6.78 23.22 -17.79
N GLU A 371 6.88 24.27 -16.97
CA GLU A 371 6.57 25.64 -17.40
C GLU A 371 7.63 26.18 -18.37
N VAL A 372 8.90 25.83 -18.17
CA VAL A 372 10.01 26.16 -19.09
C VAL A 372 9.83 25.41 -20.42
N GLU A 373 9.54 24.11 -20.37
CA GLU A 373 9.38 23.28 -21.56
C GLU A 373 8.15 23.69 -22.39
N MET A 374 7.03 24.04 -21.72
CA MET A 374 5.86 24.59 -22.40
C MET A 374 6.13 25.93 -23.09
N LYS A 375 6.97 26.80 -22.52
CA LYS A 375 7.35 28.06 -23.16
C LYS A 375 8.19 27.82 -24.41
N ALA A 376 9.19 26.95 -24.32
CA ALA A 376 10.06 26.61 -25.45
C ALA A 376 9.26 26.01 -26.64
N LEU A 377 8.39 25.04 -26.37
CA LEU A 377 7.54 24.44 -27.40
C LEU A 377 6.57 25.45 -28.03
N LYS A 378 6.11 26.44 -27.26
CA LYS A 378 5.22 27.48 -27.77
C LYS A 378 5.95 28.46 -28.68
N GLU A 379 7.18 28.84 -28.33
CA GLU A 379 8.04 29.66 -29.18
C GLU A 379 8.39 28.94 -30.50
N GLU A 380 8.75 27.65 -30.43
CA GLU A 380 9.05 26.84 -31.61
C GLU A 380 7.81 26.67 -32.52
N ALA A 381 6.62 26.51 -31.93
CA ALA A 381 5.36 26.45 -32.68
C ALA A 381 5.02 27.79 -33.38
N GLU A 382 5.35 28.93 -32.77
CA GLU A 382 5.17 30.25 -33.41
C GLU A 382 6.15 30.46 -34.57
N GLU A 383 7.39 30.01 -34.43
CA GLU A 383 8.42 30.09 -35.49
C GLU A 383 8.04 29.24 -36.71
N VAL A 384 7.66 27.98 -36.50
CA VAL A 384 7.18 27.09 -37.58
C VAL A 384 5.95 27.66 -38.27
N LYS A 385 5.04 28.29 -37.51
CA LYS A 385 3.85 28.93 -38.09
C LYS A 385 4.22 30.12 -38.99
N ALA A 386 5.20 30.92 -38.59
CA ALA A 386 5.69 32.03 -39.41
C ALA A 386 6.34 31.52 -40.71
N GLU A 387 7.14 30.44 -40.65
CA GLU A 387 7.72 29.81 -41.83
C GLU A 387 6.64 29.27 -42.79
N MET A 388 5.58 28.65 -42.26
CA MET A 388 4.45 28.18 -43.06
C MET A 388 3.75 29.33 -43.79
N GLU A 389 3.54 30.48 -43.15
CA GLU A 389 2.92 31.65 -43.79
C GLU A 389 3.77 32.19 -44.95
N ILE A 390 5.09 32.24 -44.79
CA ILE A 390 6.03 32.67 -45.84
C ILE A 390 5.96 31.72 -47.03
N LEU A 391 6.04 30.41 -46.78
CA LEU A 391 5.95 29.39 -47.84
C LEU A 391 4.60 29.43 -48.57
N GLU A 392 3.51 29.72 -47.86
CA GLU A 392 2.19 29.83 -48.48
C GLU A 392 2.10 31.05 -49.40
N GLU A 393 2.70 32.19 -49.03
CA GLU A 393 2.81 33.35 -49.91
C GLU A 393 3.65 33.07 -51.16
N GLU A 394 4.78 32.39 -51.00
CA GLU A 394 5.64 32.00 -52.12
C GLU A 394 4.93 31.04 -53.08
N ALA A 395 4.23 30.04 -52.55
CA ALA A 395 3.40 29.13 -53.35
C ALA A 395 2.32 29.88 -54.13
N LYS A 396 1.67 30.89 -53.51
CA LYS A 396 0.70 31.77 -54.20
C LYS A 396 1.35 32.60 -55.31
N LYS A 397 2.57 33.12 -55.12
CA LYS A 397 3.32 33.85 -56.16
C LYS A 397 3.66 32.95 -57.34
N LEU A 398 4.26 31.78 -57.08
CA LEU A 398 4.61 30.81 -58.12
C LEU A 398 3.40 30.34 -58.91
N LYS A 399 2.26 30.15 -58.24
CA LYS A 399 1.00 29.79 -58.90
C LYS A 399 0.55 30.88 -59.88
N ARG A 400 0.58 32.16 -59.49
CA ARG A 400 0.23 33.28 -60.39
C ARG A 400 1.18 33.38 -61.57
N GLU A 401 2.48 33.19 -61.34
CA GLU A 401 3.49 33.21 -62.40
C GLU A 401 3.27 32.08 -63.41
N LYS A 402 2.97 30.87 -62.93
CA LYS A 402 2.60 29.73 -63.77
C LYS A 402 1.37 30.04 -64.63
N GLU A 403 0.34 30.65 -64.07
CA GLU A 403 -0.89 31.03 -64.79
C GLU A 403 -0.59 32.05 -65.90
N LEU A 404 0.24 33.08 -65.61
CA LEU A 404 0.69 34.07 -66.60
C LEU A 404 1.49 33.41 -67.74
N LEU A 405 2.45 32.53 -67.41
CA LEU A 405 3.24 31.82 -68.40
C LEU A 405 2.37 30.91 -69.28
N MET A 406 1.36 30.26 -68.72
CA MET A 406 0.42 29.46 -69.50
C MET A 406 -0.37 30.32 -70.50
N GLU A 407 -0.83 31.50 -70.09
CA GLU A 407 -1.58 32.39 -70.99
C GLU A 407 -0.68 32.95 -72.09
N ASN A 408 0.54 33.38 -71.75
CA ASN A 408 1.55 33.79 -72.73
C ASN A 408 1.87 32.67 -73.73
N ASN A 409 1.97 31.41 -73.26
CA ASN A 409 2.23 30.27 -74.13
C ASN A 409 1.05 30.01 -75.09
N LYS A 410 -0.20 30.13 -74.61
CA LYS A 410 -1.40 30.04 -75.47
C LYS A 410 -1.40 31.14 -76.53
N GLU A 411 -1.06 32.37 -76.15
CA GLU A 411 -1.00 33.51 -77.07
C GLU A 411 0.11 33.34 -78.12
N LEU A 412 1.31 32.91 -77.70
CA LEU A 412 2.40 32.57 -78.61
C LEU A 412 2.01 31.46 -79.58
N ARG A 413 1.29 30.42 -79.13
CA ARG A 413 0.77 29.37 -80.02
C ARG A 413 -0.21 29.93 -81.05
N ARG A 414 -1.14 30.81 -80.63
CA ARG A 414 -2.08 31.48 -81.55
C ARG A 414 -1.32 32.33 -82.58
N ASN A 415 -0.38 33.16 -82.12
CA ASN A 415 0.44 34.01 -82.97
C ASN A 415 1.27 33.19 -83.97
N TRP A 416 1.87 32.09 -83.51
CA TRP A 416 2.61 31.16 -84.37
C TRP A 416 1.71 30.53 -85.42
N GLN A 417 0.50 30.09 -85.05
CA GLN A 417 -0.47 29.58 -86.02
C GLN A 417 -0.84 30.65 -87.06
N THR A 418 -1.13 31.87 -86.63
CA THR A 418 -1.42 32.98 -87.55
C THR A 418 -0.24 33.27 -88.50
N ALA A 419 0.99 33.29 -87.99
CA ALA A 419 2.19 33.49 -88.81
C ALA A 419 2.39 32.33 -89.80
N LYS A 420 2.16 31.09 -89.37
CA LYS A 420 2.21 29.89 -90.23
C LYS A 420 1.22 29.98 -91.39
N TYR A 421 -0.03 30.36 -91.13
CA TYR A 421 -1.04 30.53 -92.19
C TYR A 421 -0.68 31.67 -93.15
N LYS A 422 -0.14 32.78 -92.66
CA LYS A 422 0.35 33.88 -93.50
C LYS A 422 1.52 33.45 -94.40
N LEU A 423 2.47 32.68 -93.87
CA LEU A 423 3.59 32.15 -94.65
C LEU A 423 3.08 31.23 -95.76
N LEU A 424 2.15 30.32 -95.43
CA LEU A 424 1.56 29.39 -96.40
C LEU A 424 0.84 30.13 -97.54
N ASP A 425 0.09 31.18 -97.23
CA ASP A 425 -0.57 32.04 -98.24
C ASP A 425 0.45 32.77 -99.13
N LEU A 426 1.55 33.26 -98.56
CA LEU A 426 2.64 33.90 -99.33
C LEU A 426 3.38 32.90 -100.20
N GLU A 427 3.66 31.69 -99.71
CA GLU A 427 4.25 30.60 -100.47
C GLU A 427 3.36 30.20 -101.66
N GLN A 428 2.04 30.07 -101.44
CA GLN A 428 1.08 29.80 -102.49
C GLN A 428 1.08 30.89 -103.56
N LYS A 429 1.02 32.17 -103.14
CA LYS A 429 1.09 33.33 -104.05
C LYS A 429 2.41 33.40 -104.81
N TYR A 430 3.52 33.00 -104.18
CA TYR A 430 4.82 32.92 -104.81
C TYR A 430 4.86 31.80 -105.86
N LEU A 431 4.35 30.62 -105.53
CA LEU A 431 4.21 29.50 -106.47
C LEU A 431 3.36 29.90 -107.68
N ASP A 432 2.19 30.50 -107.44
CA ASP A 432 1.30 30.98 -108.50
C ASP A 432 1.98 32.02 -109.38
N SER A 433 2.80 32.90 -108.78
CA SER A 433 3.60 33.88 -109.52
C SER A 433 4.72 33.21 -110.34
N GLN A 434 5.40 32.20 -109.81
CA GLN A 434 6.37 31.40 -110.56
C GLN A 434 5.71 30.66 -111.73
N VAL A 435 4.53 30.08 -111.54
CA VAL A 435 3.74 29.43 -112.59
C VAL A 435 3.32 30.46 -113.65
N LYS A 436 2.87 31.65 -113.25
CA LYS A 436 2.59 32.77 -114.19
C LYS A 436 3.84 33.22 -114.94
N LEU A 437 5.00 33.25 -114.30
CA LEU A 437 6.27 33.59 -114.93
C LEU A 437 6.69 32.49 -115.92
N ALA A 438 6.55 31.21 -115.56
CA ALA A 438 6.87 30.06 -116.41
C ALA A 438 5.95 29.98 -117.62
N THR A 439 4.64 30.21 -117.45
CA THR A 439 3.68 30.31 -118.55
C THR A 439 3.99 31.52 -119.43
N SER A 440 4.30 32.70 -118.86
CA SER A 440 4.72 33.87 -119.64
C SER A 440 6.03 33.62 -120.40
N LYS A 441 7.03 32.96 -119.80
CA LYS A 441 8.27 32.54 -120.47
C LYS A 441 8.00 31.53 -121.59
N LYS A 442 7.03 30.63 -121.42
CA LYS A 442 6.57 29.71 -122.48
C LYS A 442 5.86 30.46 -123.62
N SER A 443 5.02 31.45 -123.30
CA SER A 443 4.31 32.31 -124.26
C SER A 443 5.25 33.25 -125.03
N ASN A 444 6.30 33.75 -124.38
CA ASN A 444 7.34 34.61 -124.97
C ASN A 444 8.56 33.83 -125.50
N ASN A 445 8.52 32.49 -125.51
CA ASN A 445 9.58 31.72 -126.12
C ASN A 445 9.45 31.79 -127.64
N VAL A 446 10.28 32.61 -128.27
CA VAL A 446 10.33 32.85 -129.73
C VAL A 446 10.66 31.57 -130.53
N LEU A 447 11.03 30.46 -129.87
CA LEU A 447 11.38 29.19 -130.51
C LEU A 447 10.29 28.09 -130.44
N LEU A 448 9.11 28.34 -129.88
CA LEU A 448 7.96 27.40 -129.91
C LEU A 448 6.74 27.91 -130.68
N LYS A 449 6.85 29.02 -131.44
CA LYS A 449 5.92 29.30 -132.54
C LYS A 449 6.42 28.64 -133.82
N LYS A 450 6.06 27.38 -134.04
CA LYS A 450 6.05 26.79 -135.39
C LYS A 450 4.80 25.94 -135.58
N LYS A 451 4.01 26.41 -136.57
CA LYS A 451 3.04 25.74 -137.44
C LYS A 451 1.91 24.94 -136.81
#